data_AF-A0A1V5BN97-F1
#
_entry.id   AF-A0A1V5BN97-F1
#
_cell.length_a   1.000
_cell.length_b   1.000
_cell.length_c   1.000
_cell.angle_alpha   90.00
_cell.angle_beta   90.00
_cell.angle_gamma   90.00
#
_symmetry.space_group_name_H-M   'P 1'
#
loop_
_entity.id
_entity.type
_entity.pdbx_description
1 polymer ?
#
loop_
_entity_poly.entity_id
_entity_poly.type
_entity_poly.pdbx_seq_one_letter_code
_entity_poly.pdbx_strand_id
1 'polypeptide(L)' 'MRHSRAMHLYQHGMDLTLISQWLGHAQLDTTLIYSHADTEQKRKAIEQSMDSQNPLLGKDSSFRFQVDDEEVLKKLYGLK' A
#
# COMPACT_ATOMS: atom_id res chain seq x y z
N MET A 1 -9.80 -1.05 -25.53
CA MET A 1 -10.96 -0.49 -24.80
C MET A 1 -11.69 -1.48 -23.89
N ARG A 2 -11.70 -2.81 -24.16
CA ARG A 2 -12.36 -3.80 -23.26
C ARG A 2 -11.74 -3.86 -21.85
N HIS A 3 -10.41 -3.95 -21.78
CA HIS A 3 -9.72 -4.10 -20.49
C HIS A 3 -9.80 -2.85 -19.60
N SER A 4 -9.66 -1.66 -20.17
CA SER A 4 -9.77 -0.40 -19.42
C SER A 4 -11.18 -0.21 -18.85
N ARG A 5 -12.23 -0.61 -19.59
CA ARG A 5 -13.61 -0.52 -19.09
C ARG A 5 -13.89 -1.54 -18.00
N ALA A 6 -13.42 -2.79 -18.14
CA ALA A 6 -13.50 -3.80 -17.08
C ALA A 6 -12.80 -3.32 -15.79
N MET A 7 -11.63 -2.69 -15.92
CA MET A 7 -10.89 -2.14 -14.78
C MET A 7 -11.67 -1.04 -14.05
N HIS A 8 -12.26 -0.08 -14.78
CA HIS A 8 -13.09 0.95 -14.17
C HIS A 8 -14.32 0.35 -13.45
N LEU A 9 -14.99 -0.63 -14.05
CA LEU A 9 -16.13 -1.28 -13.41
C LEU A 9 -15.73 -1.98 -12.11
N TYR A 10 -14.58 -2.66 -12.09
CA TYR A 10 -14.03 -3.28 -10.89
C TYR A 10 -13.69 -2.24 -9.81
N GLN A 11 -13.03 -1.16 -10.18
CA GLN A 11 -12.68 -0.06 -9.27
C GLN A 11 -13.93 0.62 -8.67
N HIS A 12 -15.05 0.63 -9.39
CA HIS A 12 -16.35 1.10 -8.89
C HIS A 12 -17.09 0.07 -8.03
N GLY A 13 -16.46 -1.06 -7.67
CA GLY A 13 -16.99 -2.05 -6.73
C GLY A 13 -17.83 -3.16 -7.37
N MET A 14 -17.73 -3.35 -8.69
CA MET A 14 -18.39 -4.46 -9.37
C MET A 14 -17.70 -5.79 -9.04
N ASP A 15 -18.48 -6.83 -8.73
CA ASP A 15 -17.95 -8.17 -8.48
C ASP A 15 -17.25 -8.76 -9.74
N LEU A 16 -16.18 -9.52 -9.51
CA LEU A 16 -15.35 -10.13 -10.55
C LEU A 16 -16.16 -11.11 -11.42
N THR A 17 -17.13 -11.80 -10.82
CA THR A 17 -18.05 -12.71 -11.52
C THR A 17 -18.92 -11.97 -12.52
N LEU A 18 -19.33 -10.74 -12.20
CA LEU A 18 -20.16 -9.92 -13.08
C LEU A 18 -19.35 -9.34 -14.23
N ILE A 19 -18.09 -8.96 -13.97
CA ILE A 19 -17.16 -8.50 -15.00
C ILE A 19 -16.83 -9.63 -15.99
N SER A 20 -16.65 -10.85 -15.49
CA SER A 20 -16.45 -12.04 -16.33
C SER A 20 -17.63 -12.28 -17.28
N GLN A 21 -18.86 -12.21 -16.76
CA GLN A 21 -20.08 -12.31 -17.57
C GLN A 21 -20.19 -11.16 -18.58
N TRP A 22 -19.86 -9.94 -18.18
CA TRP A 22 -19.89 -8.77 -19.07
C TRP A 22 -18.88 -8.87 -20.22
N LEU A 23 -17.72 -9.50 -19.97
CA LEU A 23 -16.71 -9.79 -20.99
C LEU A 23 -17.04 -11.01 -21.85
N GLY A 24 -18.05 -11.81 -21.46
CA GLY A 24 -18.42 -13.04 -22.14
C GLY A 24 -17.40 -14.17 -21.96
N HIS A 25 -16.63 -14.15 -20.87
CA HIS A 25 -15.67 -15.20 -20.59
C HIS A 25 -16.37 -16.45 -20.05
N ALA A 26 -16.10 -17.62 -20.66
CA ALA A 26 -16.58 -18.90 -20.16
C ALA A 26 -15.84 -19.37 -18.89
N GLN A 27 -14.70 -18.75 -18.57
CA GLN A 27 -13.79 -19.13 -17.49
C GLN A 27 -13.32 -17.88 -16.73
N LEU A 28 -13.28 -17.97 -15.39
CA LEU A 28 -12.95 -16.85 -14.50
C LEU A 28 -11.45 -16.50 -14.50
N ASP A 29 -10.59 -17.42 -14.93
CA ASP A 29 -9.13 -17.27 -14.86
C ASP A 29 -8.61 -16.05 -15.62
N THR A 30 -9.25 -15.71 -16.75
CA THR A 30 -8.88 -14.55 -17.57
C THR A 30 -9.35 -13.22 -16.96
N THR A 31 -10.30 -13.24 -16.02
CA THR A 31 -10.77 -12.06 -15.28
C THR A 31 -10.00 -11.88 -13.96
N LEU A 32 -9.39 -12.95 -13.43
CA LEU A 32 -8.60 -12.93 -12.20
C LEU A 32 -7.40 -11.96 -12.27
N ILE A 33 -6.93 -11.62 -13.47
CA ILE A 33 -5.90 -10.60 -13.68
C ILE A 33 -6.29 -9.22 -13.11
N TYR A 34 -7.58 -8.90 -13.03
CA TYR A 34 -8.05 -7.59 -12.56
C TYR A 34 -7.97 -7.45 -11.03
N SER A 35 -8.19 -8.52 -10.27
CA SER A 35 -8.10 -8.49 -8.81
C SER A 35 -6.66 -8.25 -8.34
N HIS A 36 -5.70 -8.89 -9.00
CA HIS A 36 -4.28 -8.72 -8.74
C HIS A 36 -3.80 -7.31 -9.14
N ALA A 37 -4.25 -6.82 -10.30
CA ALA A 37 -3.88 -5.49 -10.77
C ALA A 37 -4.33 -4.36 -9.83
N ASP A 38 -5.52 -4.45 -9.24
CA ASP A 38 -6.03 -3.46 -8.28
C ASP A 38 -5.24 -3.48 -6.96
N THR A 39 -4.86 -4.66 -6.48
CA THR A 39 -4.03 -4.79 -5.27
C THR A 39 -2.68 -4.10 -5.45
N GLU A 40 -2.04 -4.31 -6.60
CA GLU A 40 -0.79 -3.63 -6.96
C GLU A 40 -0.96 -2.12 -7.09
N GLN A 41 -2.07 -1.65 -7.69
CA GLN A 41 -2.36 -0.22 -7.81
C GLN A 41 -2.59 0.45 -6.45
N LYS A 42 -3.35 -0.20 -5.56
CA LYS A 42 -3.54 0.25 -4.18
C LYS A 42 -2.23 0.30 -3.41
N ARG A 43 -1.40 -0.75 -3.52
CA ARG A 43 -0.05 -0.79 -2.91
C ARG A 43 0.80 0.38 -3.38
N LYS A 44 0.85 0.63 -4.69
CA LYS A 44 1.60 1.74 -5.29
C LYS A 44 1.08 3.11 -4.84
N ALA A 45 -0.24 3.29 -4.79
CA ALA A 45 -0.84 4.55 -4.33
C ALA A 45 -0.52 4.82 -2.85
N ILE A 46 -0.54 3.77 -2.01
CA ILE A 46 -0.13 3.85 -0.60
C ILE A 46 1.35 4.18 -0.50
N GLU A 47 2.22 3.46 -1.22
CA GLU A 47 3.66 3.69 -1.23
C GLU A 47 4.03 5.12 -1.66
N GLN A 48 3.42 5.62 -2.74
CA GLN A 48 3.62 7.00 -3.22
C GLN A 48 3.12 8.06 -2.22
N SER A 49 1.98 7.81 -1.57
CA SER A 49 1.43 8.71 -0.55
C SER A 49 2.27 8.71 0.72
N MET A 50 2.76 7.53 1.13
CA MET A 50 3.63 7.35 2.28
C MET A 50 5.01 7.98 2.06
N ASP A 51 5.57 7.91 0.85
CA ASP A 51 6.85 8.55 0.51
C ASP A 51 6.76 10.08 0.51
N SER A 52 5.60 10.63 0.11
CA SER A 52 5.41 12.09 0.00
C SER A 52 4.99 12.78 1.31
N GLN A 53 4.41 12.06 2.27
CA GLN A 53 3.78 12.65 3.48
C GLN A 53 4.29 12.08 4.80
N ASN A 54 5.34 11.25 4.82
CA ASN A 54 5.88 10.71 6.06
C ASN A 54 7.18 11.42 6.48
N PRO A 55 7.12 12.45 7.34
CA PRO A 55 8.32 13.05 7.95
C PRO A 55 9.13 12.07 8.82
N LEU A 56 8.67 10.83 9.04
CA LEU A 56 9.40 9.79 9.79
C LEU A 56 10.15 8.80 8.89
N LEU A 57 9.92 8.80 7.57
CA LEU A 57 10.58 7.90 6.62
C LEU A 57 11.59 8.61 5.71
N GLY A 58 11.91 9.88 6.03
CA GLY A 58 12.95 10.63 5.36
C GLY A 58 14.34 10.14 5.76
N LYS A 59 14.78 9.02 5.19
CA LYS A 59 16.20 8.63 4.96
C LYS A 59 17.19 8.71 6.12
N ASP A 60 16.72 8.84 7.35
CA ASP A 60 17.49 8.83 8.58
C ASP A 60 16.75 8.01 9.64
N SER A 61 16.81 6.69 9.49
CA SER A 61 16.55 5.76 10.59
C SER A 61 17.83 5.45 11.36
N SER A 62 18.94 6.16 11.09
CA SER A 62 20.26 5.85 11.62
C SER A 62 20.68 6.74 12.79
N PHE A 63 19.90 7.77 13.13
CA PHE A 63 20.21 8.69 14.23
C PHE A 63 19.25 8.62 15.44
N ARG A 64 18.35 7.65 15.53
CA ARG A 64 17.52 7.47 16.73
C ARG A 64 18.07 6.35 17.61
N PHE A 65 18.73 6.77 18.69
CA PHE A 65 19.25 5.99 19.82
C PHE A 65 20.68 5.42 19.70
N GLN A 66 21.68 6.26 19.47
CA GLN A 66 22.93 6.10 20.22
C GLN A 66 22.80 6.94 21.48
N VAL A 67 22.30 6.33 22.56
CA VAL A 67 22.31 6.96 23.89
C VAL A 67 23.56 6.45 24.60
N ASP A 68 24.72 6.97 24.20
CA ASP A 68 25.99 6.71 24.90
C ASP A 68 26.20 7.62 26.11
N ASP A 69 25.34 8.63 26.28
CA ASP A 69 25.43 9.57 27.39
C ASP A 69 24.77 9.00 28.65
N GLU A 70 25.60 8.44 29.55
CA GLU A 70 25.21 7.87 30.85
C GLU A 70 24.41 8.86 31.71
N GLU A 71 24.69 10.16 31.56
CA GLU A 71 24.01 11.26 32.25
C GLU A 71 22.55 11.43 31.77
N VAL A 72 22.28 11.17 30.48
CA VAL A 72 20.93 11.21 29.92
C VAL A 72 20.12 10.02 30.43
N LEU A 73 20.75 8.85 30.56
CA LEU A 73 20.11 7.68 31.17
C LEU A 73 19.72 7.97 32.62
N LYS A 74 20.63 8.48 33.45
CA LYS A 74 20.35 8.81 34.87
C LYS A 74 19.14 9.73 35.02
N LYS A 75 19.07 10.77 34.18
CA LYS A 75 17.99 11.77 34.20
C LYS A 75 16.63 11.20 33.82
N LEU A 76 16.59 10.25 32.88
CA LEU A 76 15.36 9.56 32.47
C LEU A 76 14.85 8.60 33.56
N TYR A 77 15.75 7.95 34.29
CA TYR A 77 15.38 7.10 35.42
C TYR A 77 15.06 7.87 36.71
N GLY A 78 15.08 9.22 36.67
CA GLY A 78 14.74 10.05 37.83
C GLY A 78 15.73 9.94 38.98
N LEU A 79 16.92 9.38 38.73
CA LEU A 79 18.02 9.32 39.67
C LEU A 79 18.84 10.61 39.49
N LYS A 80 18.97 11.38 40.58
CA LYS A 80 19.68 12.65 40.61
C LYS A 80 21.15 12.46 40.91
#